data_AF-A0A6M0SYA7-F1
#
_entry.id   AF-A0A6M0SYA7-F1
#
_cell.length_a   1.000
_cell.length_b   1.000
_cell.length_c   1.000
_cell.angle_alpha   90.00
_cell.angle_beta   90.00
_cell.angle_gamma   90.00
#
_symmetry.space_group_name_H-M   'P 1'
#
loop_
_entity.id
_entity.type
_entity.pdbx_description
1 polymer ?
#
loop_
_entity_poly.entity_id
_entity_poly.type
_entity_poly.pdbx_seq_one_letter_code
_entity_poly.pdbx_strand_id
1 'polypeptide(L)'
;MNFNLNEDDILMLLNDITINENEFSDMEFNEIEKKKICKNIVSKVKPKKSKSKRNFIAAAVILLISISLLISQKNVLANMIEKLTVISGIGEVKISSDKPKILKNSLKKNNITLANMYVDNNKIIVTLTIEPEELKPSYYTIKDEHGNFYELNRSDNLALMPDNHIGSYKAEYHGKVKKANKYTLNIIDNDKKLTKATFKLKNSDFKEAPETKILYTATNGITTLNVTSLKKEGNILKVDYYFTDKLPDFKCKTIDTLNYGTFEEAKQWSLQEYGFKEPINTKLINHNPTEAPSIIISDEYNNAIYGHNNTNYLDQENESLFDLSKLTGKKFKLTVLNVNYRIQNDGRSKNNDFKFELNVPKSGKSILNKLGEYKGIKFKIISIERLSDSSIELVYNYVNDKNSKLRTSTMWLSSSTLGENGCDSTKPFNDDNTIKTIMKRKNIIGNKLQLNEMNAFFSSVGPFEIDIDPSTIK
;
A
#
# COMPACT_ATOMS: atom_id res chain seq x y z
N MET A 1 1.69 -49.29 1.82
CA MET A 1 2.96 -48.53 1.91
C MET A 1 2.61 -47.05 1.92
N ASN A 2 2.75 -46.38 3.06
CA ASN A 2 2.59 -44.93 3.18
C ASN A 2 3.84 -44.27 2.62
N PHE A 3 3.70 -43.51 1.54
CA PHE A 3 4.75 -42.65 1.02
C PHE A 3 4.28 -41.21 1.19
N ASN A 4 4.92 -40.48 2.12
CA ASN A 4 4.82 -39.02 2.24
C ASN A 4 5.65 -38.43 1.09
N LEU A 5 4.98 -37.99 0.03
CA LEU A 5 5.60 -37.11 -0.96
C LEU A 5 5.52 -35.69 -0.41
N ASN A 6 6.65 -34.99 -0.34
CA ASN A 6 6.66 -33.58 0.02
C ASN A 6 6.34 -32.72 -1.21
N GLU A 7 6.07 -31.44 -0.99
CA GLU A 7 5.69 -30.47 -2.03
C GLU A 7 6.76 -30.31 -3.11
N ASP A 8 8.04 -30.47 -2.75
CA ASP A 8 9.19 -30.38 -3.66
C ASP A 8 9.18 -31.52 -4.70
N ASP A 9 8.81 -32.74 -4.29
CA ASP A 9 8.69 -33.90 -5.20
C ASP A 9 7.62 -33.67 -6.27
N ILE A 10 6.58 -32.89 -5.95
CA ILE A 10 5.46 -32.54 -6.85
C ILE A 10 5.90 -31.45 -7.84
N LEU A 11 6.59 -30.42 -7.37
CA LEU A 11 7.08 -29.31 -8.19
C LEU A 11 8.16 -29.76 -9.18
N MET A 12 9.03 -30.69 -8.77
CA MET A 12 10.09 -31.23 -9.63
C MET A 12 9.54 -32.05 -10.81
N LEU A 13 8.31 -32.59 -10.70
CA LEU A 13 7.62 -33.33 -11.78
C LEU A 13 6.91 -32.41 -12.78
N LEU A 14 6.58 -31.18 -12.39
CA LEU A 14 5.91 -30.18 -13.24
C LEU A 14 6.91 -29.39 -14.10
N ASN A 15 8.17 -29.28 -13.66
CA ASN A 15 9.24 -28.59 -14.40
C ASN A 15 9.53 -29.17 -15.80
N ASP A 16 9.14 -30.42 -16.07
CA ASP A 16 9.37 -31.08 -17.37
C ASP A 16 8.15 -31.00 -18.33
N ILE A 17 7.07 -30.31 -17.95
CA ILE A 17 5.86 -30.18 -18.78
C ILE A 17 5.76 -28.76 -19.34
N THR A 18 6.09 -28.59 -20.61
CA THR A 18 5.84 -27.33 -21.33
C THR A 18 4.35 -27.28 -21.72
N ILE A 19 3.55 -26.56 -20.95
CA ILE A 19 2.13 -26.30 -21.25
C ILE A 19 2.07 -25.05 -22.13
N ASN A 20 1.38 -25.14 -23.26
CA ASN A 20 1.25 -24.03 -24.20
C ASN A 20 -0.04 -23.26 -23.90
N GLU A 21 -0.01 -21.92 -23.90
CA GLU A 21 -1.17 -21.07 -23.52
C GLU A 21 -2.43 -21.34 -24.34
N ASN A 22 -2.26 -21.75 -25.60
CA ASN A 22 -3.36 -22.13 -26.50
C ASN A 22 -4.15 -23.38 -26.04
N GLU A 23 -3.72 -24.06 -24.97
CA GLU A 23 -4.42 -25.22 -24.38
C GLU A 23 -5.50 -24.82 -23.36
N PHE A 24 -5.57 -23.54 -22.98
CA PHE A 24 -6.65 -22.98 -22.17
C PHE A 24 -7.49 -22.03 -23.03
N SER A 25 -8.64 -22.48 -23.51
CA SER A 25 -9.64 -21.59 -24.10
C SER A 25 -10.54 -21.00 -23.02
N ASP A 26 -10.94 -19.75 -23.16
CA ASP A 26 -11.85 -18.99 -22.26
C ASP A 26 -13.30 -19.52 -22.20
N MET A 27 -13.57 -20.74 -22.66
CA MET A 27 -14.91 -21.35 -22.58
C MET A 27 -15.04 -22.28 -21.37
N GLU A 28 -16.21 -22.20 -20.69
CA GLU A 28 -16.62 -23.19 -19.70
C GLU A 28 -16.62 -24.59 -20.32
N PHE A 29 -15.59 -25.38 -20.02
CA PHE A 29 -15.48 -26.73 -20.54
C PHE A 29 -16.60 -27.62 -19.98
N ASN A 30 -17.28 -28.35 -20.86
CA ASN A 30 -18.19 -29.40 -20.40
C ASN A 30 -17.41 -30.65 -19.94
N GLU A 31 -18.08 -31.58 -19.25
CA GLU A 31 -17.47 -32.82 -18.72
C GLU A 31 -16.75 -33.66 -19.78
N ILE A 32 -17.18 -33.59 -21.05
CA ILE A 32 -16.60 -34.36 -22.15
C ILE A 32 -15.28 -33.72 -22.61
N GLU A 33 -15.24 -32.38 -22.69
CA GLU A 33 -14.04 -31.61 -23.03
C GLU A 33 -12.98 -31.70 -21.93
N LYS A 34 -13.38 -31.60 -20.66
CA LYS A 34 -12.50 -31.84 -19.50
C LYS A 34 -11.82 -33.20 -19.58
N LYS A 35 -12.59 -34.26 -19.91
CA LYS A 35 -12.05 -35.61 -20.10
C LYS A 35 -11.08 -35.70 -21.29
N LYS A 36 -11.34 -34.98 -22.37
CA LYS A 36 -10.49 -34.96 -23.57
C LYS A 36 -9.16 -34.25 -23.32
N ILE A 37 -9.19 -33.11 -22.62
CA ILE A 37 -8.00 -32.35 -22.20
C ILE A 37 -7.14 -33.18 -21.24
N CYS A 38 -7.76 -33.79 -20.21
CA CYS A 38 -7.06 -34.70 -19.30
C CYS A 38 -6.35 -35.84 -20.05
N LYS A 39 -7.01 -36.44 -21.04
CA LYS A 39 -6.44 -37.54 -21.82
C LYS A 39 -5.25 -37.08 -22.68
N ASN A 40 -5.27 -35.85 -23.18
CA ASN A 40 -4.18 -35.24 -23.95
C ASN A 40 -2.98 -34.85 -23.09
N ILE A 41 -3.20 -34.39 -21.85
CA ILE A 41 -2.10 -34.05 -20.93
C ILE A 41 -1.42 -35.33 -20.45
N VAL A 42 -2.21 -36.35 -20.05
CA VAL A 42 -1.68 -37.65 -19.61
C VAL A 42 -0.87 -38.35 -20.69
N SER A 43 -1.22 -38.17 -21.97
CA SER A 43 -0.47 -38.79 -23.08
C SER A 43 0.88 -38.14 -23.36
N LYS A 44 1.11 -36.90 -22.91
CA LYS A 44 2.37 -36.15 -23.07
C LYS A 44 3.40 -36.42 -21.97
N VAL A 45 2.99 -37.03 -20.86
CA VAL A 45 3.90 -37.40 -19.76
C VAL A 45 4.75 -38.62 -20.17
N LYS A 46 6.03 -38.39 -20.47
CA LYS A 46 6.98 -39.50 -20.77
C LYS A 46 7.44 -40.17 -19.47
N PRO A 47 7.22 -41.49 -19.28
CA PRO A 47 7.57 -42.15 -18.02
C PRO A 47 9.08 -42.45 -17.94
N LYS A 48 9.77 -41.95 -16.90
CA LYS A 48 11.03 -42.57 -16.45
C LYS A 48 10.72 -43.77 -15.54
N LYS A 49 10.99 -44.96 -16.08
CA LYS A 49 11.06 -46.32 -15.46
C LYS A 49 10.38 -46.52 -14.09
N SER A 50 9.12 -46.97 -14.09
CA SER A 50 8.65 -48.26 -13.50
C SER A 50 7.11 -48.33 -13.57
N LYS A 51 6.53 -49.52 -13.76
CA LYS A 51 5.08 -49.71 -13.97
C LYS A 51 4.20 -49.32 -12.77
N SER A 52 4.71 -49.31 -11.53
CA SER A 52 3.92 -48.94 -10.34
C SER A 52 3.75 -47.43 -10.16
N LYS A 53 4.76 -46.63 -10.55
CA LYS A 53 4.69 -45.16 -10.51
C LYS A 53 3.74 -44.57 -11.56
N ARG A 54 3.45 -45.31 -12.64
CA ARG A 54 2.56 -44.88 -13.74
C ARG A 54 1.12 -44.66 -13.30
N ASN A 55 0.60 -45.51 -12.41
CA ASN A 55 -0.77 -45.37 -11.90
C ASN A 55 -0.89 -44.27 -10.84
N PHE A 56 0.20 -43.97 -10.12
CA PHE A 56 0.26 -42.92 -9.10
C PHE A 56 0.35 -41.52 -9.72
N ILE A 57 1.13 -41.37 -10.80
CA ILE A 57 1.30 -40.10 -11.52
C ILE A 57 0.00 -39.70 -12.22
N ALA A 58 -0.71 -40.64 -12.84
CA ALA A 58 -2.02 -40.38 -13.43
C ALA A 58 -3.05 -39.98 -12.37
N ALA A 59 -3.05 -40.63 -11.20
CA ALA A 59 -3.95 -40.29 -10.10
C ALA A 59 -3.66 -38.91 -9.49
N ALA A 60 -2.39 -38.53 -9.32
CA ALA A 60 -1.99 -37.22 -8.78
C ALA A 60 -2.33 -36.07 -9.73
N VAL A 61 -2.16 -36.26 -11.05
CA VAL A 61 -2.56 -35.28 -12.07
C VAL A 61 -4.08 -35.17 -12.18
N ILE A 62 -4.81 -36.29 -12.10
CA ILE A 62 -6.28 -36.28 -12.02
C ILE A 62 -6.75 -35.59 -10.73
N LEU A 63 -6.08 -35.82 -9.60
CA LEU A 63 -6.40 -35.15 -8.32
C LEU A 63 -6.15 -33.64 -8.41
N LEU A 64 -5.02 -33.19 -8.97
CA LEU A 64 -4.72 -31.76 -9.15
C LEU A 64 -5.69 -31.08 -10.11
N ILE A 65 -6.00 -31.71 -11.25
CA ILE A 65 -6.95 -31.14 -12.23
C ILE A 65 -8.38 -31.18 -11.68
N SER A 66 -8.77 -32.22 -10.94
CA SER A 66 -10.10 -32.27 -10.30
C SER A 66 -10.21 -31.32 -9.11
N ILE A 67 -9.14 -31.05 -8.35
CA ILE A 67 -9.09 -30.01 -7.31
C ILE A 67 -9.27 -28.62 -7.94
N SER A 68 -8.57 -28.34 -9.04
CA SER A 68 -8.72 -27.08 -9.78
C SER A 68 -10.08 -26.91 -10.47
N LEU A 69 -10.79 -28.02 -10.74
CA LEU A 69 -12.12 -28.02 -11.37
C LEU A 69 -13.30 -28.15 -10.38
N LEU A 70 -13.08 -28.66 -9.15
CA LEU A 70 -14.11 -28.83 -8.12
C LEU A 70 -14.09 -27.72 -7.07
N ILE A 71 -12.95 -27.06 -6.86
CA ILE A 71 -12.87 -25.91 -5.96
C ILE A 71 -13.13 -24.68 -6.80
N SER A 72 -14.38 -24.21 -6.79
CA SER A 72 -14.73 -22.86 -7.21
C SER A 72 -13.66 -21.89 -6.70
N GLN A 73 -13.05 -21.12 -7.61
CA GLN A 73 -12.02 -20.11 -7.32
C GLN A 73 -12.38 -19.18 -6.13
N LYS A 74 -13.66 -19.08 -5.77
CA LYS A 74 -14.17 -18.38 -4.59
C LYS A 74 -13.67 -18.91 -3.24
N ASN A 75 -13.40 -20.21 -3.08
CA ASN A 75 -13.07 -20.80 -1.78
C ASN A 75 -11.57 -20.87 -1.48
N VAL A 76 -10.69 -20.82 -2.50
CA VAL A 76 -9.23 -20.78 -2.30
C VAL A 76 -8.79 -19.42 -1.77
N LEU A 77 -9.34 -18.34 -2.33
CA LEU A 77 -9.05 -16.96 -1.89
C LEU A 77 -9.54 -16.72 -0.44
N ALA A 78 -10.75 -17.21 -0.11
CA ALA A 78 -11.30 -17.10 1.23
C ALA A 78 -10.52 -17.92 2.28
N ASN A 79 -10.06 -19.13 1.95
CA ASN A 79 -9.22 -19.95 2.83
C ASN A 79 -7.78 -19.42 2.96
N MET A 80 -7.23 -18.77 1.94
CA MET A 80 -5.93 -18.10 2.02
C MET A 80 -5.98 -16.88 2.94
N ILE A 81 -7.05 -16.08 2.87
CA ILE A 81 -7.28 -14.93 3.76
C ILE A 81 -7.53 -15.40 5.21
N GLU A 82 -8.21 -16.54 5.41
CA GLU A 82 -8.47 -17.10 6.75
C GLU A 82 -7.19 -17.69 7.40
N LYS A 83 -6.25 -18.20 6.59
CA LYS A 83 -4.96 -18.75 7.07
C LYS A 83 -3.82 -17.73 7.19
N LEU A 84 -3.95 -16.55 6.58
CA LEU A 84 -3.11 -15.37 6.82
C LEU A 84 -3.52 -14.69 8.14
N THR A 85 -3.33 -15.41 9.26
CA THR A 85 -3.50 -14.86 10.62
C THR A 85 -2.29 -14.04 11.09
N VAL A 86 -1.35 -13.74 10.20
CA VAL A 86 -0.64 -12.46 10.25
C VAL A 86 -1.43 -11.58 9.32
N ILE A 87 -2.11 -10.57 9.87
CA ILE A 87 -3.01 -9.76 9.07
C ILE A 87 -2.15 -8.80 8.25
N SER A 88 -1.62 -9.30 7.14
CA SER A 88 -1.06 -8.49 6.09
C SER A 88 -2.16 -7.52 5.62
N GLY A 89 -1.81 -6.23 5.56
CA GLY A 89 -2.77 -5.14 5.29
C GLY A 89 -3.33 -4.38 6.51
N ILE A 90 -3.00 -4.71 7.78
CA ILE A 90 -3.28 -3.80 8.91
C ILE A 90 -2.11 -2.87 9.21
N GLY A 91 -1.79 -2.02 8.25
CA GLY A 91 -0.97 -0.84 8.49
C GLY A 91 -1.45 -0.03 9.69
N GLU A 92 -0.50 0.55 10.40
CA GLU A 92 -0.66 1.48 11.53
C GLU A 92 -1.68 1.07 12.61
N VAL A 93 -1.57 -0.10 13.26
CA VAL A 93 -2.35 -0.33 14.49
C VAL A 93 -1.60 0.20 15.69
N LYS A 94 -1.84 1.45 16.09
CA LYS A 94 -1.76 1.78 17.52
C LYS A 94 -2.90 1.04 18.18
N ILE A 95 -2.64 -0.19 18.65
CA ILE A 95 -3.61 -0.97 19.43
C ILE A 95 -3.92 -0.13 20.66
N SER A 96 -5.07 0.55 20.63
CA SER A 96 -5.62 1.15 21.83
C SER A 96 -5.93 0.03 22.82
N SER A 97 -5.87 0.32 24.11
CA SER A 97 -6.00 -0.64 25.22
C SER A 97 -7.27 -1.51 25.26
N ASP A 98 -8.20 -1.37 24.29
CA ASP A 98 -9.39 -2.20 24.15
C ASP A 98 -9.19 -3.23 23.03
N LYS A 99 -9.61 -4.48 23.30
CA LYS A 99 -9.48 -5.61 22.38
C LYS A 99 -10.15 -5.31 21.03
N PRO A 100 -9.38 -5.17 19.93
CA PRO A 100 -9.94 -4.91 18.61
C PRO A 100 -10.77 -6.08 18.11
N LYS A 101 -11.63 -5.82 17.13
CA LYS A 101 -12.46 -6.83 16.47
C LYS A 101 -12.07 -6.98 15.01
N ILE A 102 -12.06 -8.21 14.51
CA ILE A 102 -11.83 -8.52 13.11
C ILE A 102 -12.90 -9.48 12.58
N LEU A 103 -13.31 -9.29 11.33
CA LEU A 103 -14.30 -10.13 10.67
C LEU A 103 -13.82 -11.58 10.62
N LYS A 104 -14.69 -12.53 10.97
CA LYS A 104 -14.34 -13.96 10.97
C LYS A 104 -14.20 -14.51 9.55
N ASN A 105 -15.18 -14.20 8.71
CA ASN A 105 -15.35 -14.76 7.38
C ASN A 105 -15.67 -13.65 6.39
N SER A 106 -15.15 -13.75 5.18
CA SER A 106 -15.55 -12.85 4.10
C SER A 106 -17.05 -12.96 3.79
N LEU A 107 -17.67 -11.86 3.39
CA LEU A 107 -19.10 -11.82 3.03
C LEU A 107 -19.25 -11.30 1.60
N LYS A 108 -20.08 -11.95 0.78
CA LYS A 108 -20.36 -11.50 -0.59
C LYS A 108 -21.79 -10.95 -0.71
N LYS A 109 -21.93 -9.80 -1.36
CA LYS A 109 -23.20 -9.19 -1.73
C LYS A 109 -23.10 -8.68 -3.17
N ASN A 110 -23.90 -9.26 -4.07
CA ASN A 110 -23.83 -9.00 -5.50
C ASN A 110 -22.41 -9.27 -6.04
N ASN A 111 -21.85 -8.32 -6.77
CA ASN A 111 -20.47 -8.35 -7.26
C ASN A 111 -19.42 -7.90 -6.25
N ILE A 112 -19.80 -7.54 -5.01
CA ILE A 112 -18.89 -7.01 -4.00
C ILE A 112 -18.64 -8.06 -2.92
N THR A 113 -17.37 -8.32 -2.63
CA THR A 113 -16.95 -9.17 -1.51
C THR A 113 -16.29 -8.31 -0.45
N LEU A 114 -16.89 -8.25 0.74
CA LEU A 114 -16.25 -7.77 1.95
C LEU A 114 -15.28 -8.84 2.43
N ALA A 115 -13.99 -8.67 2.14
CA ALA A 115 -12.96 -9.63 2.49
C ALA A 115 -12.66 -9.59 3.98
N ASN A 116 -12.50 -8.38 4.54
CA ASN A 116 -12.20 -8.19 5.95
C ASN A 116 -12.77 -6.87 6.48
N MET A 117 -13.00 -6.82 7.79
CA MET A 117 -13.32 -5.59 8.51
C MET A 117 -12.66 -5.64 9.88
N TYR A 118 -11.84 -4.63 10.17
CA TYR A 118 -11.18 -4.41 11.44
C TYR A 118 -11.75 -3.17 12.12
N VAL A 119 -12.03 -3.26 13.42
CA VAL A 119 -12.55 -2.16 14.24
C VAL A 119 -11.80 -2.10 15.57
N ASP A 120 -11.25 -0.93 15.88
CA ASP A 120 -10.84 -0.56 17.24
C ASP A 120 -11.47 0.78 17.64
N ASN A 121 -11.02 1.39 18.74
CA ASN A 121 -11.57 2.65 19.25
C ASN A 121 -11.10 3.90 18.48
N ASN A 122 -10.14 3.76 17.56
CA ASN A 122 -9.47 4.87 16.88
C ASN A 122 -9.53 4.75 15.35
N LYS A 123 -9.96 3.60 14.81
CA LYS A 123 -10.10 3.41 13.37
C LYS A 123 -11.03 2.26 13.00
N ILE A 124 -11.49 2.33 11.76
CA ILE A 124 -12.17 1.23 11.06
C ILE A 124 -11.48 1.00 9.73
N ILE A 125 -11.13 -0.24 9.43
CA ILE A 125 -10.52 -0.63 8.16
C ILE A 125 -11.39 -1.70 7.51
N VAL A 126 -11.65 -1.55 6.23
CA VAL A 126 -12.41 -2.48 5.40
C VAL A 126 -11.59 -2.84 4.18
N THR A 127 -11.48 -4.12 3.85
CA THR A 127 -10.92 -4.59 2.58
C THR A 127 -12.00 -5.28 1.76
N LEU A 128 -12.03 -4.99 0.46
CA LEU A 128 -13.08 -5.47 -0.43
C LEU A 128 -12.60 -5.72 -1.85
N THR A 129 -13.29 -6.61 -2.54
CA THR A 129 -13.12 -6.85 -3.98
C THR A 129 -14.42 -6.59 -4.74
N ILE A 130 -14.34 -6.02 -5.95
CA ILE A 130 -15.48 -5.70 -6.82
C ILE A 130 -15.21 -6.24 -8.23
N GLU A 131 -16.19 -6.94 -8.81
CA GLU A 131 -16.08 -7.61 -10.11
C GLU A 131 -17.29 -7.29 -11.03
N PRO A 132 -17.16 -6.46 -12.09
CA PRO A 132 -15.91 -5.93 -12.60
C PRO A 132 -15.36 -4.77 -11.74
N GLU A 133 -14.09 -4.41 -11.97
CA GLU A 133 -13.43 -3.24 -11.39
C GLU A 133 -14.27 -1.98 -11.58
N GLU A 134 -14.34 -1.15 -10.53
CA GLU A 134 -15.01 0.14 -10.62
C GLU A 134 -14.09 1.22 -11.22
N LEU A 135 -14.50 1.75 -12.38
CA LEU A 135 -13.84 2.90 -13.01
C LEU A 135 -13.97 4.21 -12.22
N LYS A 136 -15.00 4.31 -11.36
CA LYS A 136 -15.24 5.50 -10.53
C LYS A 136 -15.32 5.11 -9.05
N PRO A 137 -14.68 5.87 -8.13
CA PRO A 137 -14.71 5.55 -6.71
C PRO A 137 -16.13 5.62 -6.12
N SER A 138 -16.50 4.58 -5.39
CA SER A 138 -17.70 4.55 -4.54
C SER A 138 -17.44 5.23 -3.19
N TYR A 139 -18.49 5.65 -2.50
CA TYR A 139 -18.42 6.13 -1.12
C TYR A 139 -18.70 4.99 -0.14
N TYR A 140 -17.95 4.98 0.97
CA TYR A 140 -18.02 3.93 1.98
C TYR A 140 -18.41 4.55 3.30
N THR A 141 -19.50 4.06 3.87
CA THR A 141 -20.04 4.62 5.11
C THR A 141 -20.40 3.51 6.06
N ILE A 142 -20.06 3.69 7.34
CA ILE A 142 -20.42 2.78 8.41
C ILE A 142 -21.32 3.51 9.39
N LYS A 143 -22.45 2.89 9.72
CA LYS A 143 -23.32 3.32 10.80
C LYS A 143 -23.36 2.28 11.90
N ASP A 144 -23.18 2.69 13.15
CA ASP A 144 -23.35 1.78 14.28
C ASP A 144 -24.79 1.79 14.83
N GLU A 145 -25.08 0.86 15.75
CA GLU A 145 -26.40 0.74 16.40
C GLU A 145 -26.81 1.95 17.24
N HIS A 146 -25.86 2.80 17.62
CA HIS A 146 -26.11 4.03 18.38
C HIS A 146 -26.33 5.24 17.46
N GLY A 147 -26.27 5.04 16.14
CA GLY A 147 -26.47 6.09 15.15
C GLY A 147 -25.23 6.93 14.85
N ASN A 148 -24.05 6.59 15.38
CA ASN A 148 -22.81 7.27 14.95
C ASN A 148 -22.46 6.83 13.53
N PHE A 149 -21.84 7.76 12.79
CA PHE A 149 -21.57 7.63 11.37
C PHE A 149 -20.08 7.85 11.11
N TYR A 150 -19.50 6.96 10.31
CA TYR A 150 -18.09 6.95 9.95
C TYR A 150 -17.98 6.90 8.43
N GLU A 151 -17.38 7.92 7.83
CA GLU A 151 -17.09 7.96 6.38
C GLU A 151 -15.66 7.47 6.16
N LEU A 152 -15.51 6.45 5.31
CA LEU A 152 -14.23 5.79 5.06
C LEU A 152 -13.62 6.36 3.77
N ASN A 153 -12.33 6.66 3.83
CA ASN A 153 -11.52 7.03 2.68
C ASN A 153 -11.04 5.76 1.98
N ARG A 154 -11.44 5.57 0.71
CA ARG A 154 -11.04 4.42 -0.11
C ARG A 154 -9.71 4.70 -0.81
N SER A 155 -8.84 3.70 -0.85
CA SER A 155 -7.64 3.65 -1.68
C SER A 155 -8.00 3.63 -3.17
N ASP A 156 -7.01 3.90 -4.01
CA ASP A 156 -7.07 3.51 -5.42
C ASP A 156 -7.15 1.97 -5.56
N ASN A 157 -7.36 1.49 -6.78
CA ASN A 157 -7.31 0.05 -7.04
C ASN A 157 -5.92 -0.48 -6.70
N LEU A 158 -5.87 -1.39 -5.74
CA LEU A 158 -4.63 -2.03 -5.31
C LEU A 158 -4.21 -3.10 -6.33
N ALA A 159 -5.14 -3.70 -7.06
CA ALA A 159 -4.84 -4.68 -8.10
C ALA A 159 -4.48 -3.97 -9.41
N LEU A 160 -3.19 -3.67 -9.62
CA LEU A 160 -2.67 -3.12 -10.88
C LEU A 160 -2.13 -4.26 -11.77
N MET A 161 -3.02 -5.01 -12.42
CA MET A 161 -2.65 -5.95 -13.50
C MET A 161 -3.48 -5.65 -14.77
N PRO A 162 -2.93 -5.85 -15.98
CA PRO A 162 -3.59 -5.50 -17.24
C PRO A 162 -4.90 -6.25 -17.53
N ASP A 163 -5.04 -7.48 -17.00
CA ASP A 163 -6.03 -8.45 -17.52
C ASP A 163 -7.07 -8.92 -16.49
N ASN A 164 -7.06 -8.40 -15.26
CA ASN A 164 -8.06 -8.78 -14.27
C ASN A 164 -9.12 -7.69 -14.11
N HIS A 165 -10.35 -7.97 -14.55
CA HIS A 165 -11.53 -7.15 -14.29
C HIS A 165 -11.91 -7.08 -12.80
N ILE A 166 -11.01 -7.25 -11.83
CA ILE A 166 -11.34 -7.27 -10.40
C ILE A 166 -10.64 -6.11 -9.71
N GLY A 167 -11.44 -5.20 -9.17
CA GLY A 167 -10.95 -4.12 -8.33
C GLY A 167 -10.76 -4.59 -6.89
N SER A 168 -9.58 -4.34 -6.32
CA SER A 168 -9.28 -4.59 -4.90
C SER A 168 -9.04 -3.28 -4.18
N TYR A 169 -9.74 -3.05 -3.07
CA TYR A 169 -9.74 -1.75 -2.40
C TYR A 169 -9.66 -1.89 -0.89
N LYS A 170 -8.97 -0.93 -0.26
CA LYS A 170 -8.92 -0.71 1.18
C LYS A 170 -9.66 0.59 1.49
N ALA A 171 -10.53 0.59 2.49
CA ALA A 171 -11.26 1.78 2.91
C ALA A 171 -11.09 1.99 4.42
N GLU A 172 -10.70 3.21 4.82
CA GLU A 172 -10.23 3.48 6.18
C GLU A 172 -10.90 4.72 6.78
N TYR A 173 -11.29 4.62 8.04
CA TYR A 173 -11.66 5.75 8.88
C TYR A 173 -10.65 5.86 10.01
N HIS A 174 -10.06 7.03 10.20
CA HIS A 174 -9.20 7.34 11.35
C HIS A 174 -9.88 8.40 12.22
N GLY A 175 -10.11 8.07 13.48
CA GLY A 175 -10.82 8.92 14.44
C GLY A 175 -11.48 8.11 15.55
N LYS A 176 -12.04 8.78 16.55
CA LYS A 176 -12.68 8.10 17.69
C LYS A 176 -13.89 7.28 17.23
N VAL A 177 -13.81 5.97 17.40
CA VAL A 177 -14.88 4.99 17.15
C VAL A 177 -15.50 4.61 18.49
N LYS A 178 -16.84 4.64 18.58
CA LYS A 178 -17.53 4.17 19.78
C LYS A 178 -17.69 2.66 19.72
N LYS A 179 -17.47 2.00 20.86
CA LYS A 179 -17.72 0.57 21.01
C LYS A 179 -19.18 0.26 20.67
N ALA A 180 -19.39 -0.57 19.67
CA ALA A 180 -20.70 -1.06 19.25
C ALA A 180 -20.68 -2.57 18.97
N ASN A 181 -21.87 -3.18 18.96
CA ASN A 181 -22.09 -4.59 18.67
C ASN A 181 -22.66 -4.84 17.27
N LYS A 182 -23.13 -3.80 16.58
CA LYS A 182 -23.62 -3.89 15.21
C LYS A 182 -23.13 -2.72 14.39
N TYR A 183 -22.76 -3.04 13.15
CA TYR A 183 -22.32 -2.09 12.15
C TYR A 183 -23.08 -2.35 10.85
N THR A 184 -23.42 -1.28 10.14
CA THR A 184 -23.96 -1.34 8.78
C THR A 184 -22.98 -0.63 7.86
N LEU A 185 -22.27 -1.41 7.03
CA LEU A 185 -21.43 -0.88 5.95
C LEU A 185 -22.29 -0.70 4.70
N ASN A 186 -22.35 0.53 4.19
CA ASN A 186 -22.97 0.85 2.90
C ASN A 186 -21.90 1.28 1.91
N ILE A 187 -21.98 0.71 0.71
CA ILE A 187 -21.19 1.08 -0.45
C ILE A 187 -22.14 1.81 -1.41
N ILE A 188 -21.92 3.10 -1.57
CA ILE A 188 -22.80 4.01 -2.30
C ILE A 188 -22.08 4.41 -3.58
N ASP A 189 -22.79 4.45 -4.69
CA ASP A 189 -22.23 4.86 -5.98
C ASP A 189 -21.69 6.30 -5.95
N ASN A 190 -20.85 6.62 -6.92
CA ASN A 190 -20.18 7.92 -7.06
C ASN A 190 -21.17 9.10 -7.16
N ASP A 191 -22.39 8.86 -7.62
CA ASP A 191 -23.44 9.89 -7.69
C ASP A 191 -24.21 10.09 -6.36
N LYS A 192 -23.89 9.30 -5.33
CA LYS A 192 -24.54 9.26 -4.02
C LYS A 192 -26.04 8.92 -4.03
N LYS A 193 -26.59 8.42 -5.14
CA LYS A 193 -28.02 8.12 -5.26
C LYS A 193 -28.33 6.65 -5.02
N LEU A 194 -27.44 5.76 -5.44
CA LEU A 194 -27.65 4.31 -5.37
C LEU A 194 -26.75 3.66 -4.33
N THR A 195 -27.32 2.83 -3.46
CA THR A 195 -26.53 1.93 -2.60
C THR A 195 -26.27 0.63 -3.36
N LYS A 196 -25.00 0.37 -3.71
CA LYS A 196 -24.55 -0.83 -4.44
C LYS A 196 -24.61 -2.09 -3.58
N ALA A 197 -24.19 -1.96 -2.32
CA ALA A 197 -24.23 -3.05 -1.35
C ALA A 197 -24.39 -2.53 0.07
N THR A 198 -25.05 -3.34 0.89
CA THR A 198 -25.18 -3.13 2.34
C THR A 198 -24.80 -4.42 3.05
N PHE A 199 -23.83 -4.34 3.96
CA PHE A 199 -23.45 -5.42 4.87
C PHE A 199 -23.90 -5.06 6.28
N LYS A 200 -24.81 -5.88 6.85
CA LYS A 200 -25.26 -5.76 8.23
C LYS A 200 -24.48 -6.75 9.08
N LEU A 201 -23.60 -6.23 9.93
CA LEU A 201 -22.66 -7.00 10.74
C LEU A 201 -23.08 -6.93 12.19
N LYS A 202 -23.06 -8.07 12.88
CA LYS A 202 -23.34 -8.22 14.31
C LYS A 202 -22.09 -8.75 15.01
N ASN A 203 -22.04 -8.62 16.34
CA ASN A 203 -20.87 -9.01 17.13
C ASN A 203 -20.44 -10.46 16.92
N SER A 204 -21.36 -11.38 16.62
CA SER A 204 -21.03 -12.78 16.32
C SER A 204 -20.20 -12.97 15.05
N ASP A 205 -20.25 -12.02 14.12
CA ASP A 205 -19.52 -12.05 12.85
C ASP A 205 -18.05 -11.65 13.03
N PHE A 206 -17.71 -11.12 14.21
CA PHE A 206 -16.36 -10.71 14.58
C PHE A 206 -15.74 -11.69 15.59
N LYS A 207 -14.43 -11.88 15.48
CA LYS A 207 -13.56 -12.46 16.52
C LYS A 207 -12.71 -11.35 17.13
N GLU A 208 -12.15 -11.59 18.32
CA GLU A 208 -11.11 -10.72 18.85
C GLU A 208 -9.93 -10.74 17.87
N ALA A 209 -9.42 -9.56 17.53
CA ALA A 209 -8.21 -9.47 16.72
C ALA A 209 -7.05 -10.04 17.55
N PRO A 210 -6.17 -10.86 16.95
CA PRO A 210 -4.99 -11.33 17.65
C PRO A 210 -4.14 -10.14 18.09
N GLU A 211 -3.61 -10.20 19.32
CA GLU A 211 -2.62 -9.22 19.75
C GLU A 211 -1.42 -9.28 18.80
N THR A 212 -1.09 -8.15 18.19
CA THR A 212 0.08 -8.06 17.32
C THR A 212 1.33 -8.12 18.20
N LYS A 213 1.93 -9.29 18.30
CA LYS A 213 3.24 -9.43 18.95
C LYS A 213 4.29 -8.76 18.07
N ILE A 214 4.89 -7.69 18.58
CA ILE A 214 6.01 -7.03 17.91
C ILE A 214 7.27 -7.85 18.20
N LEU A 215 7.97 -8.28 17.14
CA LEU A 215 9.24 -8.99 17.25
C LEU A 215 10.39 -8.00 17.46
N TYR A 216 10.39 -6.93 16.66
CA TYR A 216 11.42 -5.91 16.71
C TYR A 216 10.84 -4.52 16.51
N THR A 217 11.52 -3.53 17.10
CA THR A 217 11.16 -2.12 16.97
C THR A 217 12.42 -1.30 16.74
N ALA A 218 12.37 -0.38 15.78
CA ALA A 218 13.39 0.65 15.60
C ALA A 218 12.71 2.01 15.50
N THR A 219 13.22 3.01 16.24
CA THR A 219 12.61 4.35 16.30
C THR A 219 13.67 5.42 16.21
N ASN A 220 13.34 6.52 15.51
CA ASN A 220 14.13 7.75 15.57
C ASN A 220 13.52 8.75 16.58
N GLY A 221 12.49 8.36 17.33
CA GLY A 221 11.76 9.20 18.28
C GLY A 221 10.56 9.94 17.69
N ILE A 222 10.46 10.03 16.35
CA ILE A 222 9.30 10.58 15.62
C ILE A 222 8.51 9.44 14.98
N THR A 223 9.19 8.64 14.17
CA THR A 223 8.65 7.46 13.49
C THR A 223 9.26 6.22 14.12
N THR A 224 8.49 5.13 14.11
CA THR A 224 8.86 3.84 14.66
C THR A 224 8.46 2.75 13.67
N LEU A 225 9.44 1.98 13.20
CA LEU A 225 9.26 0.73 12.48
C LEU A 225 8.97 -0.38 13.49
N ASN A 226 7.90 -1.15 13.26
CA ASN A 226 7.55 -2.32 14.05
C ASN A 226 7.51 -3.54 13.13
N VAL A 227 8.38 -4.52 13.37
CA VAL A 227 8.39 -5.80 12.66
C VAL A 227 7.57 -6.80 13.46
N THR A 228 6.61 -7.46 12.84
CA THR A 228 5.63 -8.33 13.51
C THR A 228 5.83 -9.81 13.19
N SER A 229 6.45 -10.11 12.04
CA SER A 229 6.67 -11.48 11.60
C SER A 229 7.86 -11.56 10.64
N LEU A 230 8.61 -12.65 10.80
CA LEU A 230 9.70 -13.06 9.95
C LEU A 230 9.45 -14.53 9.60
N LYS A 231 9.27 -14.82 8.32
CA LYS A 231 9.00 -16.18 7.83
C LYS A 231 9.90 -16.49 6.65
N LYS A 232 10.48 -17.68 6.64
CA LYS A 232 11.34 -18.11 5.52
C LYS A 232 10.68 -19.24 4.75
N GLU A 233 10.49 -19.02 3.46
CA GLU A 233 9.97 -20.00 2.51
C GLU A 233 11.04 -20.22 1.42
N GLY A 234 11.78 -21.33 1.53
CA GLY A 234 12.95 -21.58 0.69
C GLY A 234 14.02 -20.50 0.91
N ASN A 235 14.37 -19.76 -0.16
CA ASN A 235 15.30 -18.64 -0.10
C ASN A 235 14.62 -17.28 0.13
N ILE A 236 13.30 -17.23 0.17
CA ILE A 236 12.57 -15.98 0.35
C ILE A 236 12.34 -15.74 1.84
N LEU A 237 12.79 -14.60 2.33
CA LEU A 237 12.41 -14.09 3.64
C LEU A 237 11.26 -13.10 3.45
N LYS A 238 10.14 -13.39 4.10
CA LYS A 238 9.00 -12.50 4.23
C LYS A 238 9.10 -11.76 5.55
N VAL A 239 8.98 -10.43 5.48
CA VAL A 239 9.00 -9.53 6.63
C VAL A 239 7.69 -8.75 6.66
N ASP A 240 6.90 -8.97 7.70
CA ASP A 240 5.67 -8.22 7.94
C ASP A 240 5.98 -7.07 8.91
N TYR A 241 5.62 -5.84 8.55
CA TYR A 241 5.94 -4.64 9.33
C TYR A 241 4.88 -3.55 9.23
N TYR A 242 4.92 -2.59 10.16
CA TYR A 242 4.15 -1.36 10.07
C TYR A 242 4.89 -0.20 10.73
N PHE A 243 4.52 1.02 10.34
CA PHE A 243 5.02 2.24 10.97
C PHE A 243 4.04 2.79 11.98
N THR A 244 4.57 3.47 12.99
CA THR A 244 3.81 4.38 13.84
C THR A 244 4.58 5.68 13.98
N ASP A 245 3.87 6.77 14.22
CA ASP A 245 4.52 8.05 14.44
C ASP A 245 3.87 8.90 15.53
N LYS A 246 4.58 9.98 15.86
CA LYS A 246 4.14 11.07 16.74
C LYS A 246 3.93 12.36 15.95
N LEU A 247 3.73 12.26 14.63
CA LEU A 247 3.47 13.43 13.80
C LEU A 247 2.09 14.00 14.14
N PRO A 248 1.88 15.31 13.95
CA PRO A 248 0.56 15.90 14.06
C PRO A 248 -0.44 15.23 13.10
N ASP A 249 -1.72 15.23 13.47
CA ASP A 249 -2.77 14.69 12.61
C ASP A 249 -2.96 15.60 11.38
N PHE A 250 -2.61 15.08 10.19
CA PHE A 250 -2.98 15.69 8.92
C PHE A 250 -4.26 15.03 8.39
N LYS A 251 -5.03 15.77 7.59
CA LYS A 251 -6.29 15.23 7.04
C LYS A 251 -6.04 14.05 6.11
N CYS A 252 -5.02 14.16 5.27
CA CYS A 252 -4.44 13.04 4.55
C CYS A 252 -2.97 12.92 4.95
N LYS A 253 -2.58 11.75 5.43
CA LYS A 253 -1.20 11.37 5.73
C LYS A 253 -1.02 9.95 5.22
N THR A 254 -0.06 9.75 4.33
CA THR A 254 0.31 8.43 3.82
C THR A 254 1.81 8.27 3.88
N ILE A 255 2.26 7.03 4.06
CA ILE A 255 3.67 6.66 3.93
C ILE A 255 3.83 6.08 2.52
N ASP A 256 4.82 6.55 1.77
CA ASP A 256 5.12 5.99 0.46
C ASP A 256 5.67 4.56 0.63
N THR A 257 5.40 3.69 -0.35
CA THR A 257 5.80 2.28 -0.30
C THR A 257 7.33 2.12 -0.18
N LEU A 258 7.76 1.14 0.61
CA LEU A 258 9.19 0.87 0.84
C LEU A 258 9.76 -0.24 -0.04
N ASN A 259 8.99 -0.75 -1.00
CA ASN A 259 9.37 -1.90 -1.81
C ASN A 259 9.87 -1.47 -3.19
N TYR A 260 10.86 -2.20 -3.70
CA TYR A 260 11.45 -2.00 -5.02
C TYR A 260 10.65 -2.73 -6.12
N GLY A 261 9.32 -2.58 -6.12
CA GLY A 261 8.44 -3.34 -7.02
C GLY A 261 8.39 -4.83 -6.71
N THR A 262 7.77 -5.63 -7.58
CA THR A 262 7.83 -7.10 -7.51
C THR A 262 9.17 -7.63 -8.03
N PHE A 263 9.45 -8.93 -7.85
CA PHE A 263 10.66 -9.55 -8.40
C PHE A 263 10.66 -9.52 -9.94
N GLU A 264 9.50 -9.72 -10.57
CA GLU A 264 9.33 -9.68 -12.03
C GLU A 264 9.57 -8.28 -12.60
N GLU A 265 9.01 -7.25 -11.96
CA GLU A 265 9.21 -5.85 -12.33
C GLU A 265 10.69 -5.47 -12.24
N ALA A 266 11.34 -5.80 -11.12
CA ALA A 266 12.76 -5.53 -10.93
C ALA A 266 13.63 -6.22 -12.00
N LYS A 267 13.31 -7.47 -12.35
CA LYS A 267 13.98 -8.19 -13.44
C LYS A 267 13.78 -7.49 -14.77
N GLN A 268 12.58 -7.02 -15.09
CA GLN A 268 12.33 -6.28 -16.32
C GLN A 268 13.09 -4.95 -16.36
N TRP A 269 13.10 -4.18 -15.27
CA TRP A 269 13.85 -2.92 -15.20
C TRP A 269 15.36 -3.12 -15.40
N SER A 270 15.90 -4.25 -14.93
CA SER A 270 17.30 -4.60 -15.14
C SER A 270 17.66 -4.92 -16.60
N LEU A 271 16.67 -5.28 -17.42
CA LEU A 271 16.83 -5.61 -18.84
C LEU A 271 16.61 -4.40 -19.77
N GLN A 272 16.06 -3.29 -19.26
CA GLN A 272 15.85 -2.07 -20.05
C GLN A 272 17.17 -1.34 -20.34
N GLU A 273 17.17 -0.49 -21.37
CA GLU A 273 18.35 0.21 -21.92
C GLU A 273 19.14 1.03 -20.87
N TYR A 274 18.49 1.44 -19.78
CA TYR A 274 19.10 2.17 -18.67
C TYR A 274 19.72 1.28 -17.57
N GLY A 275 19.50 -0.04 -17.62
CA GLY A 275 20.24 -1.04 -16.83
C GLY A 275 20.16 -0.90 -15.31
N PHE A 276 18.98 -0.57 -14.75
CA PHE A 276 18.80 -0.48 -13.29
C PHE A 276 19.02 -1.86 -12.64
N LYS A 277 20.19 -2.04 -12.00
CA LYS A 277 20.55 -3.27 -11.29
C LYS A 277 20.26 -3.11 -9.81
N GLU A 278 19.64 -4.13 -9.22
CA GLU A 278 19.59 -4.26 -7.77
C GLU A 278 21.01 -4.19 -7.21
N PRO A 279 21.27 -3.30 -6.25
CA PRO A 279 22.56 -3.18 -5.62
C PRO A 279 22.81 -4.41 -4.75
N ILE A 280 23.99 -4.99 -4.90
CA ILE A 280 24.45 -6.17 -4.17
C ILE A 280 25.30 -5.81 -2.94
N ASN A 281 25.47 -4.52 -2.63
CA ASN A 281 26.31 -4.07 -1.52
C ASN A 281 25.81 -2.76 -0.88
N THR A 282 25.92 -2.67 0.44
CA THR A 282 25.51 -1.49 1.25
C THR A 282 26.18 -0.18 0.81
N LYS A 283 27.42 -0.21 0.30
CA LYS A 283 28.12 0.99 -0.19
C LYS A 283 27.43 1.62 -1.40
N LEU A 284 26.92 0.80 -2.33
CA LEU A 284 26.21 1.27 -3.52
C LEU A 284 24.84 1.85 -3.15
N ILE A 285 24.18 1.25 -2.17
CA ILE A 285 22.88 1.73 -1.66
C ILE A 285 23.04 3.08 -0.96
N ASN A 286 24.09 3.26 -0.17
CA ASN A 286 24.34 4.52 0.54
C ASN A 286 24.79 5.67 -0.37
N HIS A 287 25.34 5.38 -1.56
CA HIS A 287 25.79 6.41 -2.53
C HIS A 287 24.70 6.83 -3.52
N ASN A 288 23.73 5.95 -3.78
CA ASN A 288 22.51 6.25 -4.54
C ASN A 288 21.29 6.06 -3.62
N PRO A 289 21.07 6.97 -2.64
CA PRO A 289 19.78 7.02 -1.98
C PRO A 289 18.75 7.35 -3.07
N THR A 290 18.09 6.33 -3.60
CA THR A 290 16.95 6.52 -4.48
C THR A 290 15.96 7.43 -3.76
N GLU A 291 15.29 8.30 -4.50
CA GLU A 291 14.17 9.09 -3.95
C GLU A 291 13.07 8.19 -3.36
N ALA A 292 13.05 6.90 -3.74
CA ALA A 292 12.24 5.84 -3.15
C ALA A 292 12.96 5.18 -1.96
N PRO A 293 12.36 5.19 -0.75
CA PRO A 293 12.96 4.64 0.47
C PRO A 293 12.81 3.13 0.49
N SER A 294 13.75 2.38 -0.10
CA SER A 294 13.65 0.93 -0.05
C SER A 294 14.07 0.37 1.31
N ILE A 295 13.29 -0.57 1.86
CA ILE A 295 13.74 -1.40 2.97
C ILE A 295 14.78 -2.40 2.49
N ILE A 296 15.81 -2.63 3.28
CA ILE A 296 17.00 -3.39 2.90
C ILE A 296 17.27 -4.45 3.94
N ILE A 297 17.69 -5.64 3.49
CA ILE A 297 18.40 -6.60 4.34
C ILE A 297 19.85 -6.67 3.89
N SER A 298 20.75 -6.65 4.86
CA SER A 298 22.19 -6.81 4.65
C SER A 298 22.76 -7.91 5.53
N ASP A 299 23.90 -8.48 5.11
CA ASP A 299 24.64 -9.48 5.87
C ASP A 299 25.92 -8.92 6.51
N GLU A 300 26.60 -9.73 7.34
CA GLU A 300 27.85 -9.32 8.00
C GLU A 300 29.03 -9.01 7.05
N TYR A 301 28.90 -9.37 5.76
CA TYR A 301 29.88 -9.09 4.72
C TYR A 301 29.53 -7.86 3.87
N ASN A 302 28.50 -7.11 4.27
CA ASN A 302 27.98 -5.94 3.56
C ASN A 302 27.32 -6.26 2.21
N ASN A 303 26.96 -7.52 1.96
CA ASN A 303 26.04 -7.81 0.86
C ASN A 303 24.65 -7.31 1.27
N ALA A 304 23.88 -6.79 0.31
CA ALA A 304 22.58 -6.21 0.58
C ALA A 304 21.61 -6.46 -0.57
N ILE A 305 20.32 -6.48 -0.24
CA ILE A 305 19.21 -6.68 -1.17
C ILE A 305 18.02 -5.82 -0.75
N TYR A 306 17.20 -5.41 -1.72
CA TYR A 306 15.98 -4.67 -1.47
C TYR A 306 14.81 -5.60 -1.12
N GLY A 307 13.84 -5.03 -0.39
CA GLY A 307 12.52 -5.63 -0.21
C GLY A 307 11.66 -5.45 -1.45
N HIS A 308 10.94 -6.50 -1.82
CA HIS A 308 10.03 -6.52 -2.96
C HIS A 308 8.58 -6.67 -2.50
N ASN A 309 7.68 -6.14 -3.32
CA ASN A 309 6.24 -6.31 -3.18
C ASN A 309 5.86 -7.79 -3.31
N ASN A 310 4.92 -8.22 -2.49
CA ASN A 310 4.17 -9.44 -2.75
C ASN A 310 3.25 -9.22 -3.97
N THR A 311 3.00 -10.28 -4.74
CA THR A 311 1.97 -10.30 -5.78
C THR A 311 0.55 -10.24 -5.20
N ASN A 312 0.38 -10.52 -3.90
CA ASN A 312 -0.85 -10.21 -3.18
C ASN A 312 -0.92 -8.72 -2.82
N TYR A 313 -1.62 -7.95 -3.64
CA TYR A 313 -1.68 -6.48 -3.59
C TYR A 313 -2.27 -5.88 -2.31
N LEU A 314 -3.02 -6.64 -1.52
CA LEU A 314 -3.53 -6.19 -0.22
C LEU A 314 -2.42 -6.03 0.83
N ASP A 315 -1.26 -6.65 0.58
CA ASP A 315 -0.19 -6.80 1.56
C ASP A 315 1.00 -5.87 1.29
N GLN A 316 1.05 -5.25 0.10
CA GLN A 316 2.21 -4.49 -0.41
C GLN A 316 2.62 -3.28 0.43
N GLU A 317 1.72 -2.73 1.25
CA GLU A 317 2.03 -1.58 2.11
C GLU A 317 2.77 -1.97 3.40
N ASN A 318 2.72 -3.24 3.81
CA ASN A 318 3.14 -3.71 5.15
C ASN A 318 3.93 -5.02 5.12
N GLU A 319 4.44 -5.39 3.95
CA GLU A 319 5.15 -6.63 3.72
C GLU A 319 6.27 -6.43 2.72
N SER A 320 7.41 -7.05 2.98
CA SER A 320 8.54 -7.10 2.05
C SER A 320 9.07 -8.51 1.90
N LEU A 321 9.35 -8.87 0.65
CA LEU A 321 9.97 -10.14 0.28
C LEU A 321 11.44 -9.91 -0.08
N PHE A 322 12.33 -10.75 0.44
CA PHE A 322 13.77 -10.65 0.22
C PHE A 322 14.32 -11.99 -0.29
N ASP A 323 15.05 -11.96 -1.40
CA ASP A 323 15.75 -13.13 -1.94
C ASP A 323 17.11 -13.33 -1.25
N LEU A 324 17.12 -14.14 -0.19
CA LEU A 324 18.32 -14.42 0.61
C LEU A 324 19.39 -15.20 -0.16
N SER A 325 19.11 -15.74 -1.35
CA SER A 325 20.13 -16.48 -2.13
C SER A 325 21.31 -15.60 -2.57
N LYS A 326 21.09 -14.28 -2.56
CA LYS A 326 22.09 -13.25 -2.88
C LYS A 326 22.96 -12.85 -1.68
N LEU A 327 22.64 -13.33 -0.48
CA LEU A 327 23.40 -13.06 0.75
C LEU A 327 24.21 -14.30 1.14
N THR A 328 25.44 -14.09 1.64
CA THR A 328 26.36 -15.18 2.00
C THR A 328 26.60 -15.28 3.50
N GLY A 329 26.28 -14.22 4.24
CA GLY A 329 26.35 -14.19 5.69
C GLY A 329 25.19 -14.87 6.39
N LYS A 330 25.37 -15.15 7.69
CA LYS A 330 24.38 -15.78 8.57
C LYS A 330 23.68 -14.80 9.50
N LYS A 331 24.22 -13.58 9.64
CA LYS A 331 23.65 -12.51 10.45
C LYS A 331 23.02 -11.50 9.53
N PHE A 332 21.75 -11.20 9.75
CA PHE A 332 21.02 -10.26 8.92
C PHE A 332 20.73 -8.98 9.69
N LYS A 333 20.84 -7.85 9.00
CA LYS A 333 20.42 -6.53 9.50
C LYS A 333 19.38 -5.96 8.55
N LEU A 334 18.18 -5.69 9.09
CA LEU A 334 17.14 -4.93 8.42
C LEU A 334 17.42 -3.44 8.58
N THR A 335 17.38 -2.69 7.49
CA THR A 335 17.65 -1.24 7.47
C THR A 335 16.58 -0.53 6.66
N VAL A 336 16.02 0.54 7.23
CA VAL A 336 15.24 1.55 6.50
C VAL A 336 15.97 2.87 6.63
N LEU A 337 16.43 3.46 5.52
CA LEU A 337 17.24 4.68 5.57
C LEU A 337 16.42 5.91 5.96
N ASN A 338 15.19 5.99 5.46
CA ASN A 338 14.23 7.03 5.80
C ASN A 338 12.81 6.54 5.52
N VAL A 339 11.81 7.19 6.11
CA VAL A 339 10.39 6.90 5.86
C VAL A 339 9.77 8.13 5.23
N ASN A 340 9.32 8.01 3.99
CA ASN A 340 8.71 9.12 3.26
C ASN A 340 7.23 9.24 3.58
N TYR A 341 6.81 10.43 3.95
CA TYR A 341 5.45 10.81 4.19
C TYR A 341 4.99 11.77 3.10
N ARG A 342 3.79 11.53 2.61
CA ARG A 342 2.99 12.50 1.87
C ARG A 342 1.89 13.01 2.77
N ILE A 343 1.76 14.33 2.84
CA ILE A 343 0.69 14.98 3.59
C ILE A 343 -0.08 15.96 2.72
N GLN A 344 -1.36 16.10 3.06
CA GLN A 344 -2.23 17.13 2.53
C GLN A 344 -3.18 17.60 3.62
N ASN A 345 -3.38 18.91 3.73
CA ASN A 345 -4.51 19.46 4.48
C ASN A 345 -5.71 19.65 3.52
N ASP A 346 -6.92 19.61 4.08
CA ASP A 346 -8.12 19.87 3.29
C ASP A 346 -8.35 21.37 3.16
N GLY A 347 -7.83 21.93 2.06
CA GLY A 347 -7.95 23.33 1.71
C GLY A 347 -9.39 23.86 1.65
N ARG A 348 -10.35 22.98 1.33
CA ARG A 348 -11.75 23.31 1.11
C ARG A 348 -12.62 23.05 2.35
N SER A 349 -12.08 22.45 3.41
CA SER A 349 -12.84 22.21 4.63
C SER A 349 -13.24 23.52 5.32
N LYS A 350 -14.47 23.58 5.86
CA LYS A 350 -14.85 24.63 6.82
C LYS A 350 -13.98 24.63 8.07
N ASN A 351 -13.42 23.46 8.42
CA ASN A 351 -12.57 23.26 9.59
C ASN A 351 -11.07 23.28 9.23
N ASN A 352 -10.70 23.89 8.10
CA ASN A 352 -9.31 23.99 7.69
C ASN A 352 -8.50 24.84 8.68
N ASP A 353 -7.48 24.23 9.27
CA ASP A 353 -6.60 24.79 10.28
C ASP A 353 -5.32 25.41 9.71
N PHE A 354 -5.08 25.31 8.40
CA PHE A 354 -3.99 26.00 7.71
C PHE A 354 -4.49 27.29 7.05
N LYS A 355 -3.99 28.44 7.52
CA LYS A 355 -4.29 29.76 6.96
C LYS A 355 -3.04 30.64 7.02
N PHE A 356 -2.56 31.07 5.86
CA PHE A 356 -1.40 31.95 5.75
C PHE A 356 -1.72 33.14 4.83
N GLU A 357 -1.89 34.32 5.43
CA GLU A 357 -2.25 35.53 4.70
C GLU A 357 -1.02 36.29 4.17
N LEU A 358 -1.15 36.73 2.92
CA LEU A 358 -0.17 37.51 2.16
C LEU A 358 -0.83 38.75 1.55
N ASN A 359 -0.11 39.87 1.58
CA ASN A 359 -0.52 41.06 0.83
C ASN A 359 -0.03 40.92 -0.62
N VAL A 360 -0.93 41.14 -1.57
CA VAL A 360 -0.63 41.10 -3.01
C VAL A 360 -0.34 42.52 -3.49
N PRO A 361 0.79 42.78 -4.16
CA PRO A 361 1.08 44.11 -4.70
C PRO A 361 0.04 44.52 -5.76
N LYS A 362 -0.20 45.81 -5.90
CA LYS A 362 -1.09 46.35 -6.94
C LYS A 362 -0.52 46.15 -8.35
N SER A 363 0.80 46.10 -8.49
CA SER A 363 1.54 45.79 -9.71
C SER A 363 2.97 45.33 -9.37
N GLY A 364 3.58 44.54 -10.25
CA GLY A 364 4.97 44.11 -10.12
C GLY A 364 5.23 43.20 -8.91
N LYS A 365 6.51 43.15 -8.49
CA LYS A 365 7.02 42.21 -7.50
C LYS A 365 7.18 42.84 -6.11
N SER A 366 6.78 42.10 -5.08
CA SER A 366 7.02 42.42 -3.68
C SER A 366 7.88 41.32 -3.04
N ILE A 367 8.99 41.72 -2.42
CA ILE A 367 9.84 40.82 -1.63
C ILE A 367 9.31 40.81 -0.20
N LEU A 368 8.99 39.61 0.30
CA LEU A 368 8.31 39.42 1.58
C LEU A 368 9.24 38.83 2.64
N ASN A 369 10.03 37.82 2.29
CA ASN A 369 10.88 37.06 3.23
C ASN A 369 10.16 36.60 4.52
N LYS A 370 8.88 36.24 4.41
CA LYS A 370 8.03 35.89 5.56
C LYS A 370 8.16 34.41 5.89
N LEU A 371 8.51 34.10 7.14
CA LEU A 371 8.52 32.73 7.64
C LEU A 371 7.11 32.26 7.99
N GLY A 372 6.85 30.98 7.75
CA GLY A 372 5.63 30.28 8.15
C GLY A 372 5.94 28.89 8.69
N GLU A 373 5.01 28.39 9.50
CA GLU A 373 5.07 27.03 10.04
C GLU A 373 3.66 26.46 10.07
N TYR A 374 3.51 25.20 9.66
CA TYR A 374 2.28 24.44 9.83
C TYR A 374 2.62 23.05 10.33
N LYS A 375 2.15 22.72 11.55
CA LYS A 375 2.34 21.40 12.18
C LYS A 375 3.81 20.94 12.18
N GLY A 376 4.73 21.87 12.50
CA GLY A 376 6.18 21.62 12.54
C GLY A 376 6.90 21.74 11.18
N ILE A 377 6.17 21.87 10.07
CA ILE A 377 6.76 22.04 8.74
C ILE A 377 6.96 23.53 8.49
N LYS A 378 8.21 23.93 8.30
CA LYS A 378 8.63 25.32 8.15
C LYS A 378 8.85 25.69 6.69
N PHE A 379 8.44 26.89 6.32
CA PHE A 379 8.60 27.44 4.98
C PHE A 379 8.88 28.94 5.03
N LYS A 380 9.41 29.49 3.94
CA LYS A 380 9.62 30.92 3.77
C LYS A 380 9.00 31.37 2.45
N ILE A 381 8.10 32.34 2.52
CA ILE A 381 7.62 33.07 1.36
C ILE A 381 8.66 34.14 1.02
N ILE A 382 9.29 34.01 -0.13
CA ILE A 382 10.37 34.89 -0.58
C ILE A 382 9.76 36.14 -1.24
N SER A 383 8.88 35.94 -2.22
CA SER A 383 8.24 37.04 -2.94
C SER A 383 6.89 36.66 -3.53
N ILE A 384 6.11 37.68 -3.83
CA ILE A 384 4.87 37.59 -4.61
C ILE A 384 4.91 38.64 -5.72
N GLU A 385 4.55 38.28 -6.94
CA GLU A 385 4.54 39.17 -8.09
C GLU A 385 3.17 39.14 -8.76
N ARG A 386 2.62 40.31 -9.05
CA ARG A 386 1.41 40.42 -9.87
C ARG A 386 1.81 40.43 -11.34
N LEU A 387 1.47 39.35 -12.03
CA LEU A 387 1.70 39.19 -13.47
C LEU A 387 0.53 39.78 -14.29
N SER A 388 -0.69 39.69 -13.77
CA SER A 388 -1.88 40.34 -14.32
C SER A 388 -2.94 40.55 -13.23
N ASP A 389 -4.08 41.17 -13.58
CA ASP A 389 -5.20 41.30 -12.64
C ASP A 389 -5.71 39.95 -12.12
N SER A 390 -5.54 38.89 -12.91
CA SER A 390 -6.03 37.54 -12.62
C SER A 390 -4.93 36.52 -12.34
N SER A 391 -3.65 36.93 -12.32
CA SER A 391 -2.53 36.01 -12.10
C SER A 391 -1.40 36.58 -11.25
N ILE A 392 -0.83 35.73 -10.41
CA ILE A 392 0.32 36.04 -9.55
C ILE A 392 1.37 34.93 -9.66
N GLU A 393 2.63 35.29 -9.45
CA GLU A 393 3.70 34.34 -9.14
C GLU A 393 4.00 34.39 -7.65
N LEU A 394 4.02 33.22 -7.00
CA LEU A 394 4.50 33.05 -5.63
C LEU A 394 5.84 32.31 -5.66
N VAL A 395 6.84 32.88 -5.00
CA VAL A 395 8.17 32.28 -4.83
C VAL A 395 8.40 31.98 -3.37
N TYR A 396 8.71 30.72 -3.05
CA TYR A 396 8.87 30.25 -1.68
C TYR A 396 9.86 29.09 -1.61
N ASN A 397 10.27 28.73 -0.40
CA ASN A 397 11.02 27.51 -0.15
C ASN A 397 10.55 26.85 1.15
N TYR A 398 10.85 25.56 1.29
CA TYR A 398 10.77 24.87 2.58
C TYR A 398 12.09 25.01 3.33
N VAL A 399 12.04 24.94 4.67
CA VAL A 399 13.20 25.11 5.53
C VAL A 399 13.57 23.77 6.16
N ASN A 400 14.67 23.18 5.69
CA ASN A 400 15.28 22.01 6.32
C ASN A 400 16.39 22.41 7.27
N ASP A 401 16.28 22.02 8.54
CA ASP A 401 17.42 22.01 9.45
C ASP A 401 18.24 20.73 9.18
N LYS A 402 19.55 20.88 8.99
CA LYS A 402 20.48 19.77 8.71
C LYS A 402 20.40 18.67 9.78
N ASN A 403 20.11 19.06 11.04
CA ASN A 403 20.01 18.15 12.17
C ASN A 403 18.57 17.69 12.46
N SER A 404 17.59 18.16 11.68
CA SER A 404 16.20 17.73 11.84
C SER A 404 16.03 16.28 11.41
N LYS A 405 15.28 15.55 12.23
CA LYS A 405 14.81 14.19 11.93
C LYS A 405 13.67 14.17 10.91
N LEU A 406 13.11 15.33 10.55
CA LEU A 406 12.17 15.51 9.45
C LEU A 406 12.81 16.41 8.38
N ARG A 407 12.86 15.92 7.14
CA ARG A 407 13.37 16.66 5.99
C ARG A 407 12.31 16.75 4.91
N THR A 408 11.88 17.95 4.57
CA THR A 408 10.99 18.20 3.45
C THR A 408 11.75 18.06 2.14
N SER A 409 11.23 17.28 1.20
CA SER A 409 11.79 17.12 -0.16
C SER A 409 11.05 18.02 -1.16
N THR A 410 9.75 18.20 -0.98
CA THR A 410 8.95 19.12 -1.78
C THR A 410 7.73 19.63 -1.01
N MET A 411 7.23 20.79 -1.41
CA MET A 411 6.07 21.45 -0.82
C MET A 411 5.34 22.25 -1.88
N TRP A 412 4.01 22.19 -1.86
CA TRP A 412 3.13 22.98 -2.70
C TRP A 412 2.16 23.77 -1.84
N LEU A 413 2.12 25.08 -2.05
CA LEU A 413 1.19 25.99 -1.40
C LEU A 413 0.20 26.53 -2.42
N SER A 414 -1.09 26.49 -2.09
CA SER A 414 -2.17 26.99 -2.96
C SER A 414 -3.29 27.67 -2.17
N SER A 415 -4.21 28.29 -2.93
CA SER A 415 -5.39 29.00 -2.44
C SER A 415 -6.65 28.38 -3.06
N SER A 416 -7.36 27.61 -2.25
CA SER A 416 -8.59 26.89 -2.59
C SER A 416 -9.79 27.52 -1.89
N THR A 417 -10.59 28.36 -2.57
CA THR A 417 -11.86 28.90 -2.03
C THR A 417 -13.07 28.08 -2.50
N LEU A 418 -13.95 27.70 -1.56
CA LEU A 418 -15.27 27.11 -1.87
C LEU A 418 -16.18 28.17 -2.51
N GLY A 419 -16.83 27.83 -3.62
CA GLY A 419 -18.00 28.56 -4.12
C GLY A 419 -17.74 29.54 -5.26
N GLU A 420 -16.57 30.16 -5.38
CA GLU A 420 -16.22 30.99 -6.54
C GLU A 420 -14.69 31.08 -6.66
N ASN A 421 -14.16 30.72 -7.84
CA ASN A 421 -12.79 31.01 -8.29
C ASN A 421 -11.65 30.42 -7.44
N GLY A 422 -11.52 29.09 -7.46
CA GLY A 422 -10.25 28.44 -7.12
C GLY A 422 -9.10 28.95 -8.01
N CYS A 423 -7.89 28.96 -7.47
CA CYS A 423 -6.69 29.27 -8.25
C CYS A 423 -6.10 27.99 -8.80
N ASP A 424 -6.01 27.83 -10.12
CA ASP A 424 -5.23 26.72 -10.70
C ASP A 424 -3.75 27.07 -10.52
N SER A 425 -3.03 26.23 -9.76
CA SER A 425 -1.58 26.31 -9.65
C SER A 425 -0.94 25.53 -10.79
N THR A 426 -0.04 26.15 -11.55
CA THR A 426 0.84 25.38 -12.46
C THR A 426 1.81 24.52 -11.64
N LYS A 427 2.26 23.38 -12.21
CA LYS A 427 3.30 22.54 -11.59
C LYS A 427 4.47 23.44 -11.15
N PRO A 428 4.95 23.29 -9.91
CA PRO A 428 6.05 24.10 -9.43
C PRO A 428 7.34 23.75 -10.16
N PHE A 429 8.11 24.78 -10.50
CA PHE A 429 9.48 24.64 -10.96
C PHE A 429 10.39 24.68 -9.74
N ASN A 430 11.29 23.70 -9.63
CA ASN A 430 12.18 23.55 -8.49
C ASN A 430 13.61 23.80 -8.99
N ASP A 431 14.11 25.02 -8.80
CA ASP A 431 15.50 25.39 -9.07
C ASP A 431 16.15 25.73 -7.71
N ASP A 432 17.19 24.99 -7.33
CA ASP A 432 18.00 25.27 -6.13
C ASP A 432 17.20 25.53 -4.84
N ASN A 433 16.29 24.60 -4.48
CA ASN A 433 15.37 24.69 -3.33
C ASN A 433 14.39 25.87 -3.36
N THR A 434 14.30 26.60 -4.48
CA THR A 434 13.34 27.68 -4.67
C THR A 434 12.19 27.19 -5.54
N ILE A 435 11.00 27.25 -4.97
CA ILE A 435 9.76 26.81 -5.60
C ILE A 435 9.05 28.03 -6.16
N LYS A 436 8.71 27.99 -7.45
CA LYS A 436 7.89 29.01 -8.12
C LYS A 436 6.55 28.42 -8.49
N THR A 437 5.47 29.12 -8.13
CA THR A 437 4.10 28.72 -8.48
C THR A 437 3.34 29.89 -9.07
N ILE A 438 2.82 29.73 -10.28
CA ILE A 438 1.89 30.68 -10.88
C ILE A 438 0.48 30.29 -10.47
N MET A 439 -0.25 31.22 -9.87
CA MET A 439 -1.62 31.04 -9.44
C MET A 439 -2.53 31.91 -10.30
N LYS A 440 -3.54 31.31 -10.95
CA LYS A 440 -4.49 32.01 -11.83
C LYS A 440 -5.92 31.89 -11.33
N ARG A 441 -6.66 33.01 -11.27
CA ARG A 441 -8.11 33.04 -11.02
C ARG A 441 -8.86 33.44 -12.29
N LYS A 442 -10.15 33.09 -12.37
CA LYS A 442 -11.03 33.61 -13.43
C LYS A 442 -11.33 35.10 -13.24
N ASN A 443 -11.43 35.54 -11.98
CA ASN A 443 -11.70 36.93 -11.60
C ASN A 443 -10.45 37.64 -11.11
N ILE A 444 -10.57 38.95 -10.87
CA ILE A 444 -9.49 39.80 -10.33
C ILE A 444 -9.01 39.25 -8.97
N ILE A 445 -7.71 39.03 -8.84
CA ILE A 445 -7.04 38.75 -7.58
C ILE A 445 -6.95 40.04 -6.78
N GLY A 446 -7.61 40.08 -5.62
CA GLY A 446 -7.59 41.23 -4.71
C GLY A 446 -6.22 41.51 -4.08
N ASN A 447 -6.19 42.45 -3.14
CA ASN A 447 -4.95 42.88 -2.46
C ASN A 447 -4.50 41.93 -1.35
N LYS A 448 -5.28 40.89 -1.06
CA LYS A 448 -4.95 39.85 -0.07
C LYS A 448 -5.10 38.47 -0.69
N LEU A 449 -4.12 37.62 -0.44
CA LEU A 449 -4.11 36.21 -0.79
C LEU A 449 -4.05 35.40 0.49
N GLN A 450 -5.00 34.49 0.67
CA GLN A 450 -4.94 33.49 1.73
C GLN A 450 -4.49 32.18 1.11
N LEU A 451 -3.32 31.70 1.52
CA LEU A 451 -2.92 30.31 1.30
C LEU A 451 -3.63 29.45 2.34
N ASN A 452 -4.30 28.41 1.89
CA ASN A 452 -5.07 27.53 2.74
C ASN A 452 -4.94 26.06 2.33
N GLU A 453 -4.16 25.76 1.30
CA GLU A 453 -3.83 24.39 0.93
C GLU A 453 -2.32 24.22 0.88
N MET A 454 -1.86 23.12 1.46
CA MET A 454 -0.49 22.68 1.58
C MET A 454 -0.45 21.19 1.30
N ASN A 455 0.31 20.83 0.27
CA ASN A 455 0.76 19.47 0.02
C ASN A 455 2.25 19.44 0.31
N ALA A 456 2.74 18.44 1.04
CA ALA A 456 4.17 18.33 1.28
C ALA A 456 4.60 16.87 1.32
N PHE A 457 5.85 16.67 0.92
CA PHE A 457 6.54 15.40 1.02
C PHE A 457 7.72 15.61 1.95
N PHE A 458 7.85 14.75 2.95
CA PHE A 458 8.97 14.80 3.86
C PHE A 458 9.40 13.41 4.30
N SER A 459 10.67 13.28 4.62
CA SER A 459 11.26 12.05 5.08
C SER A 459 11.52 12.15 6.58
N SER A 460 11.06 11.15 7.33
CA SER A 460 11.57 10.86 8.67
C SER A 460 12.94 10.20 8.50
N VAL A 461 14.00 10.93 8.80
CA VAL A 461 15.38 10.54 8.54
C VAL A 461 15.80 9.46 9.55
N GLY A 462 16.27 8.32 9.03
CA GLY A 462 16.81 7.21 9.81
C GLY A 462 18.33 7.29 9.98
N PRO A 463 19.02 6.15 10.15
CA PRO A 463 18.53 4.81 9.81
C PRO A 463 17.70 4.17 10.94
N PHE A 464 16.69 3.39 10.53
CA PHE A 464 16.00 2.44 11.39
C PHE A 464 16.69 1.07 11.18
N GLU A 465 17.55 0.67 12.11
CA GLU A 465 18.31 -0.57 12.02
C GLU A 465 17.82 -1.60 13.04
N ILE A 466 17.69 -2.85 12.59
CA ILE A 466 17.30 -4.00 13.41
C ILE A 466 18.25 -5.15 13.07
N ASP A 467 19.01 -5.61 14.06
CA ASP A 467 19.74 -6.88 13.95
C ASP A 467 18.75 -8.04 14.11
N ILE A 468 18.64 -8.88 13.08
CA ILE A 468 17.73 -10.02 13.07
C ILE A 468 18.44 -11.22 13.70
N ASP A 469 17.89 -11.76 14.78
CA ASP A 469 18.27 -13.06 15.31
C ASP A 469 17.70 -14.17 14.40
N PRO A 470 18.54 -15.00 13.75
CA PRO A 470 18.08 -16.09 12.90
C PRO A 470 17.12 -17.07 13.60
N SER A 471 17.19 -17.19 14.93
CA SER A 471 16.28 -18.05 15.71
C SER A 471 14.82 -17.57 15.72
N THR A 472 14.58 -16.30 15.37
CA THR A 472 13.25 -15.70 15.31
C THR A 472 12.55 -15.86 13.95
N ILE A 473 13.29 -16.34 12.95
CA ILE A 473 12.77 -16.64 11.61
C ILE A 473 12.04 -17.97 11.69
N LYS A 474 10.73 -17.95 11.44
CA LYS A 474 9.87 -19.15 11.48
C LYS A 474 9.90 -19.93 10.18
#